data_AF-A0A7C5H5P4-F1
#
_entry.id   AF-A0A7C5H5P4-F1
#
_cell.length_a   1.000
_cell.length_b   1.000
_cell.length_c   1.000
_cell.angle_alpha   90.00
_cell.angle_beta   90.00
_cell.angle_gamma   90.00
#
_symmetry.space_group_name_H-M   'P 1'
#
loop_
_entity.id
_entity.type
_entity.pdbx_description
1 polymer ?
#
loop_
_entity_poly.entity_id
_entity_poly.type
_entity_poly.pdbx_seq_one_letter_code
_entity_poly.pdbx_strand_id
1 'polypeptide(L)'
;PEYETTIAFGPLCWNFDTDSIVEANHLCNAHGLDTISAGVAIAYAMHLYEKGILTKKKAGMELKWGDGKAVVKLVEMMIKKQGFGELLGQGVRRMAEELGADPEEAAHVKGQEVPMHDARAFFGMAISYATGPRGACHLKGDYYMVDIGSMVMELGILPGDRHQSQGKAEPAAKYQAYRDLFDSMLMCKFAPYTATQLTEMLNAVTGWNCTPADLGTAGERSINIKRAISNKLGLTRKEDKLPRICIQPLNEGSTVGKSPDMDTLLKEYYAFRKWDWETGKPTKEKLVELGLDDVAKDLWG
;
A
#
# COMPACT_ATOMS: atom_id res chain seq x y z
N PRO A 1 4.17 -20.08 3.41
CA PRO A 1 3.49 -18.77 3.28
C PRO A 1 4.44 -17.76 2.63
N GLU A 2 3.92 -16.72 1.97
CA GLU A 2 4.74 -15.63 1.43
C GLU A 2 5.27 -14.73 2.57
N TYR A 3 6.19 -13.81 2.25
CA TYR A 3 6.76 -12.84 3.20
C TYR A 3 5.67 -12.09 3.99
N GLU A 4 4.73 -11.49 3.26
CA GLU A 4 3.64 -10.68 3.83
C GLU A 4 2.76 -11.49 4.78
N THR A 5 2.36 -12.69 4.37
CA THR A 5 1.53 -13.59 5.20
C THR A 5 2.26 -14.02 6.48
N THR A 6 3.55 -14.34 6.35
CA THR A 6 4.36 -14.79 7.48
C THR A 6 4.46 -13.70 8.54
N ILE A 7 4.61 -12.43 8.14
CA ILE A 7 4.70 -11.32 9.07
C ILE A 7 3.32 -10.94 9.63
N ALA A 8 2.28 -10.92 8.78
CA ALA A 8 0.93 -10.53 9.16
C ALA A 8 0.34 -11.39 10.28
N PHE A 9 0.52 -12.73 10.21
CA PHE A 9 0.08 -13.65 11.26
C PHE A 9 1.16 -13.98 12.29
N GLY A 10 2.40 -13.55 12.04
CA GLY A 10 3.55 -13.84 12.88
C GLY A 10 3.97 -12.63 13.72
N PRO A 11 5.15 -12.03 13.47
CA PRO A 11 5.66 -10.87 14.22
C PRO A 11 4.67 -9.73 14.45
N LEU A 12 3.78 -9.42 13.49
CA LEU A 12 2.77 -8.37 13.67
C LEU A 12 1.78 -8.69 14.81
N CYS A 13 1.47 -9.97 15.01
CA CYS A 13 0.63 -10.47 16.10
C CYS A 13 1.44 -10.92 17.33
N TRP A 14 2.75 -10.63 17.37
CA TRP A 14 3.72 -11.19 18.33
C TRP A 14 3.74 -12.72 18.37
N ASN A 15 3.34 -13.37 17.28
CA ASN A 15 3.22 -14.81 17.16
C ASN A 15 4.45 -15.40 16.45
N PHE A 16 5.11 -16.36 17.08
CA PHE A 16 6.29 -17.03 16.53
C PHE A 16 6.07 -18.54 16.35
N ASP A 17 4.84 -19.03 16.57
CA ASP A 17 4.46 -20.41 16.29
C ASP A 17 4.23 -20.60 14.78
N THR A 18 5.20 -21.22 14.13
CA THR A 18 5.18 -21.47 12.68
C THR A 18 3.98 -22.31 12.25
N ASP A 19 3.51 -23.25 13.07
CA ASP A 19 2.41 -24.13 12.71
C ASP A 19 1.11 -23.33 12.63
N SER A 20 0.88 -22.45 13.61
CA SER A 20 -0.28 -21.54 13.60
C SER A 20 -0.26 -20.56 12.42
N ILE A 21 0.92 -20.07 12.02
CA ILE A 21 1.08 -19.17 10.87
C ILE A 21 0.77 -19.90 9.56
N VAL A 22 1.27 -21.13 9.41
CA VAL A 22 1.01 -21.97 8.24
C VAL A 22 -0.47 -22.34 8.15
N GLU A 23 -1.11 -22.66 9.27
CA GLU A 23 -2.53 -22.97 9.34
C GLU A 23 -3.40 -21.75 8.98
N ALA A 24 -3.11 -20.58 9.56
CA ALA A 24 -3.82 -19.34 9.20
C ALA A 24 -3.68 -19.01 7.71
N ASN A 25 -2.48 -19.16 7.14
CA ASN A 25 -2.24 -19.03 5.70
C ASN A 25 -3.08 -20.04 4.89
N HIS A 26 -3.11 -21.32 5.31
CA HIS A 26 -3.87 -22.35 4.63
C HIS A 26 -5.37 -22.01 4.60
N LEU A 27 -5.93 -21.62 5.75
CA LEU A 27 -7.33 -21.23 5.89
C LEU A 27 -7.67 -20.02 5.01
N CYS A 28 -6.85 -18.97 5.02
CA CYS A 28 -7.06 -17.82 4.16
C CYS A 28 -7.05 -18.20 2.67
N ASN A 29 -6.08 -19.01 2.24
CA ASN A 29 -5.99 -19.45 0.84
C ASN A 29 -7.17 -20.35 0.44
N ALA A 30 -7.57 -21.29 1.31
CA ALA A 30 -8.68 -22.21 1.05
C ALA A 30 -10.03 -21.51 0.97
N HIS A 31 -10.18 -20.36 1.63
CA HIS A 31 -11.45 -19.62 1.72
C HIS A 31 -11.45 -18.25 1.02
N GLY A 32 -10.36 -17.87 0.36
CA GLY A 32 -10.28 -16.63 -0.42
C GLY A 32 -10.22 -15.36 0.42
N LEU A 33 -9.48 -15.37 1.54
CA LEU A 33 -9.21 -14.18 2.34
C LEU A 33 -7.82 -13.62 2.04
N ASP A 34 -7.71 -12.29 1.99
CA ASP A 34 -6.40 -11.63 1.97
C ASP A 34 -5.71 -11.77 3.33
N THR A 35 -4.53 -12.40 3.32
CA THR A 35 -3.73 -12.63 4.52
C THR A 35 -3.21 -11.35 5.16
N ILE A 36 -2.96 -10.28 4.37
CA ILE A 36 -2.47 -9.01 4.91
C ILE A 36 -3.59 -8.34 5.71
N SER A 37 -4.73 -8.07 5.07
CA SER A 37 -5.89 -7.48 5.75
C SER A 37 -6.36 -8.31 6.95
N ALA A 38 -6.40 -9.65 6.82
CA ALA A 38 -6.79 -10.52 7.93
C ALA A 38 -5.81 -10.42 9.12
N GLY A 39 -4.49 -10.49 8.87
CA GLY A 39 -3.49 -10.39 9.94
C GLY A 39 -3.46 -9.01 10.60
N VAL A 40 -3.54 -7.93 9.81
CA VAL A 40 -3.59 -6.56 10.33
C VAL A 40 -4.87 -6.33 11.15
N ALA A 41 -6.02 -6.87 10.71
CA ALA A 41 -7.27 -6.79 11.48
C ALA A 41 -7.19 -7.54 12.81
N ILE A 42 -6.53 -8.71 12.84
CA ILE A 42 -6.30 -9.47 14.08
C ILE A 42 -5.37 -8.71 15.02
N ALA A 43 -4.25 -8.19 14.52
CA ALA A 43 -3.33 -7.39 15.33
C ALA A 43 -4.01 -6.13 15.87
N TYR A 44 -4.83 -5.45 15.08
CA TYR A 44 -5.61 -4.31 15.54
C TYR A 44 -6.62 -4.70 16.63
N ALA A 45 -7.28 -5.86 16.51
CA ALA A 45 -8.17 -6.37 17.56
C ALA A 45 -7.40 -6.67 18.87
N MET A 46 -6.20 -7.25 18.80
CA MET A 46 -5.33 -7.45 19.96
C MET A 46 -4.93 -6.12 20.61
N HIS A 47 -4.55 -5.12 19.81
CA HIS A 47 -4.23 -3.77 20.26
C HIS A 47 -5.41 -3.09 20.98
N LEU A 48 -6.61 -3.16 20.39
CA LEU A 48 -7.82 -2.60 21.02
C LEU A 48 -8.21 -3.35 22.30
N TYR A 49 -7.94 -4.66 22.37
CA TYR A 49 -8.19 -5.45 23.57
C TYR A 49 -7.23 -5.09 24.70
N GLU A 50 -5.94 -4.94 24.40
CA GLU A 50 -4.93 -4.47 25.36
C GLU A 50 -5.27 -3.07 25.92
N LYS A 51 -5.80 -2.18 25.09
CA LYS A 51 -6.30 -0.87 25.50
C LYS A 51 -7.63 -0.90 26.26
N GLY A 52 -8.27 -2.06 26.38
CA GLY A 52 -9.58 -2.22 27.02
C GLY A 52 -10.77 -1.66 26.22
N ILE A 53 -10.54 -1.23 24.98
CA ILE A 53 -11.60 -0.75 24.07
C ILE A 53 -12.42 -1.96 23.58
N LEU A 54 -11.74 -3.04 23.20
CA LEU A 54 -12.38 -4.31 22.86
C LEU A 54 -12.43 -5.21 24.10
N THR A 55 -13.63 -5.65 24.50
CA THR A 55 -13.80 -6.51 25.68
C THR A 55 -13.86 -8.00 25.31
N LYS A 56 -13.51 -8.88 26.26
CA LYS A 56 -13.66 -10.35 26.12
C LYS A 56 -15.09 -10.74 25.72
N LYS A 57 -16.09 -10.04 26.24
CA LYS A 57 -17.50 -10.27 25.91
C LYS A 57 -17.79 -9.98 24.43
N LYS A 58 -17.28 -8.86 23.90
CA LYS A 58 -17.49 -8.47 22.49
C LYS A 58 -16.66 -9.34 21.54
N ALA A 59 -15.41 -9.66 21.89
CA ALA A 59 -14.54 -10.54 21.11
C ALA A 59 -15.00 -12.01 21.14
N GLY A 60 -15.68 -12.43 22.21
CA GLY A 60 -16.07 -13.83 22.45
C GLY A 60 -14.95 -14.70 23.02
N MET A 61 -13.76 -14.14 23.21
CA MET A 61 -12.57 -14.81 23.73
C MET A 61 -11.54 -13.80 24.27
N GLU A 62 -10.50 -14.28 24.94
CA GLU A 62 -9.35 -13.44 25.32
C GLU A 62 -8.44 -13.25 24.12
N LEU A 63 -7.95 -12.02 23.91
CA LEU A 63 -7.03 -11.69 22.83
C LEU A 63 -5.69 -11.25 23.42
N LYS A 64 -4.78 -12.19 23.60
CA LYS A 64 -3.42 -11.92 24.08
C LYS A 64 -2.47 -11.92 22.90
N TRP A 65 -1.57 -10.94 22.88
CA TRP A 65 -0.44 -10.92 21.94
C TRP A 65 0.34 -12.24 22.01
N GLY A 66 0.69 -12.79 20.85
CA GLY A 66 1.44 -14.04 20.72
C GLY A 66 0.65 -15.34 20.90
N ASP A 67 -0.67 -15.29 21.08
CA ASP A 67 -1.51 -16.49 21.09
C ASP A 67 -1.83 -16.95 19.66
N GLY A 68 -1.00 -17.84 19.10
CA GLY A 68 -1.18 -18.40 17.76
C GLY A 68 -2.51 -19.17 17.60
N LYS A 69 -3.03 -19.79 18.66
CA LYS A 69 -4.34 -20.47 18.61
C LYS A 69 -5.48 -19.46 18.48
N ALA A 70 -5.36 -18.32 19.16
CA ALA A 70 -6.30 -17.22 19.00
C ALA A 70 -6.28 -16.64 17.58
N VAL A 71 -5.09 -16.47 16.97
CA VAL A 71 -4.96 -16.02 15.58
C VAL A 71 -5.73 -16.95 14.62
N VAL A 72 -5.46 -18.26 14.66
CA VAL A 72 -6.16 -19.24 13.83
C VAL A 72 -7.67 -19.20 14.09
N LYS A 73 -8.08 -19.12 15.37
CA LYS A 73 -9.49 -19.07 15.73
C LYS A 73 -10.21 -17.86 15.16
N LEU A 74 -9.57 -16.69 15.18
CA LEU A 74 -10.13 -15.46 14.63
C LEU A 74 -10.27 -15.55 13.11
N VAL A 75 -9.33 -16.17 12.39
CA VAL A 75 -9.47 -16.46 10.95
C VAL A 75 -10.68 -17.36 10.70
N GLU A 76 -10.87 -18.44 11.46
CA GLU A 76 -12.07 -19.29 11.35
C GLU A 76 -13.37 -18.50 11.57
N MET A 77 -13.36 -17.59 12.56
CA MET A 77 -14.52 -16.75 12.86
C MET A 77 -14.83 -15.78 11.72
N MET A 78 -13.82 -15.19 11.07
CA MET A 78 -14.00 -14.38 9.86
C MET A 78 -14.63 -15.20 8.73
N ILE A 79 -14.08 -16.39 8.44
CA ILE A 79 -14.58 -17.31 7.40
C ILE A 79 -16.06 -17.63 7.62
N LYS A 80 -16.42 -17.95 8.87
CA LYS A 80 -17.79 -18.33 9.25
C LYS A 80 -18.71 -17.13 9.47
N LYS A 81 -18.18 -15.89 9.44
CA LYS A 81 -18.88 -14.66 9.82
C LYS A 81 -19.63 -14.81 11.15
N GLN A 82 -18.97 -15.40 12.16
CA GLN A 82 -19.61 -15.75 13.42
C GLN A 82 -19.11 -14.86 14.56
N GLY A 83 -20.05 -14.27 15.31
CA GLY A 83 -19.74 -13.44 16.48
C GLY A 83 -18.85 -12.25 16.08
N PHE A 84 -17.74 -12.05 16.78
CA PHE A 84 -16.78 -10.98 16.45
C PHE A 84 -16.17 -11.13 15.04
N GLY A 85 -16.15 -12.34 14.48
CA GLY A 85 -15.64 -12.61 13.14
C GLY A 85 -16.33 -11.81 12.02
N GLU A 86 -17.61 -11.48 12.21
CA GLU A 86 -18.34 -10.65 11.24
C GLU A 86 -17.79 -9.23 11.16
N LEU A 87 -17.55 -8.58 12.32
CA LEU A 87 -16.95 -7.24 12.38
C LEU A 87 -15.47 -7.29 12.00
N LEU A 88 -14.75 -8.31 12.47
CA LEU A 88 -13.34 -8.49 12.19
C LEU A 88 -13.08 -8.61 10.67
N GLY A 89 -13.97 -9.30 9.95
CA GLY A 89 -13.92 -9.43 8.48
C GLY A 89 -14.28 -8.15 7.70
N GLN A 90 -14.64 -7.05 8.37
CA GLN A 90 -14.92 -5.74 7.73
C GLN A 90 -13.67 -4.84 7.63
N GLY A 91 -12.51 -5.30 8.10
CA GLY A 91 -11.25 -4.55 8.08
C GLY A 91 -11.13 -3.51 9.20
N VAL A 92 -9.93 -2.94 9.34
CA VAL A 92 -9.58 -2.10 10.49
C VAL A 92 -10.32 -0.77 10.52
N ARG A 93 -10.64 -0.19 9.36
CA ARG A 93 -11.37 1.09 9.27
C ARG A 93 -12.76 0.97 9.89
N ARG A 94 -13.55 0.00 9.43
CA ARG A 94 -14.92 -0.22 9.92
C ARG A 94 -14.92 -0.71 11.37
N MET A 95 -13.92 -1.50 11.75
CA MET A 95 -13.75 -1.93 13.14
C MET A 95 -13.47 -0.75 14.07
N ALA A 96 -12.63 0.21 13.67
CA ALA A 96 -12.38 1.42 14.44
C ALA A 96 -13.64 2.26 14.60
N GLU A 97 -14.39 2.46 13.51
CA GLU A 97 -15.67 3.19 13.50
C GLU A 97 -16.70 2.54 14.45
N GLU A 98 -16.93 1.23 14.32
CA GLU A 98 -17.94 0.48 15.11
C GLU A 98 -17.58 0.40 16.61
N LEU A 99 -16.30 0.30 16.95
CA LEU A 99 -15.84 0.22 18.34
C LEU A 99 -15.58 1.59 18.97
N GLY A 100 -15.76 2.69 18.23
CA GLY A 100 -15.45 4.04 18.70
C GLY A 100 -13.97 4.23 19.04
N ALA A 101 -13.08 3.52 18.36
CA ALA A 101 -11.63 3.62 18.54
C ALA A 101 -11.06 4.82 17.77
N ASP A 102 -9.87 5.28 18.16
CA ASP A 102 -9.15 6.33 17.43
C ASP A 102 -8.83 5.84 15.99
N PRO A 103 -9.36 6.48 14.93
CA PRO A 103 -9.09 6.08 13.56
C PRO A 103 -7.61 6.23 13.17
N GLU A 104 -6.85 7.08 13.87
CA GLU A 104 -5.42 7.27 13.61
C GLU A 104 -4.54 6.14 14.20
N GLU A 105 -5.14 5.18 14.89
CA GLU A 105 -4.51 3.93 15.34
C GLU A 105 -4.82 2.72 14.41
N ALA A 106 -5.74 2.87 13.46
CA ALA A 106 -6.03 1.84 12.48
C ALA A 106 -5.06 1.98 11.29
N ALA A 107 -4.15 1.02 11.14
CA ALA A 107 -3.11 1.06 10.10
C ALA A 107 -3.69 0.75 8.70
N HIS A 108 -4.31 1.76 8.07
CA HIS A 108 -4.84 1.68 6.71
C HIS A 108 -4.64 2.97 5.92
N VAL A 109 -4.69 2.88 4.59
CA VAL A 109 -4.83 4.04 3.68
C VAL A 109 -5.98 3.78 2.73
N LYS A 110 -6.93 4.71 2.64
CA LYS A 110 -8.16 4.56 1.84
C LYS A 110 -8.98 3.29 2.16
N GLY A 111 -8.88 2.81 3.39
CA GLY A 111 -9.52 1.58 3.87
C GLY A 111 -8.74 0.29 3.62
N GLN A 112 -7.63 0.31 2.87
CA GLN A 112 -6.76 -0.86 2.69
C GLN A 112 -5.69 -0.90 3.78
N GLU A 113 -5.58 -2.03 4.48
CA GLU A 113 -4.58 -2.26 5.52
C GLU A 113 -3.13 -2.09 5.01
N VAL A 114 -2.27 -1.53 5.85
CA VAL A 114 -0.85 -1.32 5.52
C VAL A 114 -0.09 -2.66 5.51
N PRO A 115 0.67 -2.98 4.45
CA PRO A 115 1.44 -4.22 4.37
C PRO A 115 2.77 -4.14 5.15
N MET A 116 3.55 -5.21 5.14
CA MET A 116 4.60 -5.50 6.12
C MET A 116 5.94 -4.75 5.90
N HIS A 117 5.87 -3.52 5.38
CA HIS A 117 7.03 -2.62 5.26
C HIS A 117 6.75 -1.28 5.92
N ASP A 118 7.54 -0.92 6.94
CA ASP A 118 7.36 0.27 7.75
C ASP A 118 7.73 1.57 6.99
N ALA A 119 6.78 2.51 6.90
CA ALA A 119 6.96 3.80 6.26
C ALA A 119 8.04 4.68 6.95
N ARG A 120 8.34 4.43 8.23
CA ARG A 120 9.42 5.10 8.99
C ARG A 120 10.81 4.57 8.63
N ALA A 121 10.89 3.40 8.03
CA ALA A 121 12.15 2.82 7.54
C ALA A 121 12.47 3.22 6.09
N PHE A 122 11.43 3.52 5.28
CA PHE A 122 11.56 3.82 3.86
C PHE A 122 10.61 4.95 3.46
N PHE A 123 11.12 6.17 3.32
CA PHE A 123 10.27 7.35 3.07
C PHE A 123 9.66 7.35 1.66
N GLY A 124 10.31 6.68 0.69
CA GLY A 124 9.71 6.44 -0.63
C GLY A 124 8.50 5.48 -0.58
N MET A 125 8.47 4.57 0.40
CA MET A 125 7.28 3.74 0.65
C MET A 125 6.14 4.55 1.25
N ALA A 126 6.46 5.50 2.14
CA ALA A 126 5.46 6.36 2.78
C ALA A 126 4.59 7.09 1.73
N ILE A 127 5.24 7.73 0.74
CA ILE A 127 4.52 8.42 -0.34
C ILE A 127 3.80 7.44 -1.29
N SER A 128 4.39 6.27 -1.54
CA SER A 128 3.76 5.24 -2.38
C SER A 128 2.48 4.68 -1.76
N TYR A 129 2.45 4.47 -0.44
CA TYR A 129 1.24 4.09 0.29
C TYR A 129 0.20 5.20 0.31
N ALA A 130 0.61 6.43 0.65
CA ALA A 130 -0.30 7.56 0.76
C ALA A 130 -1.01 7.84 -0.57
N THR A 131 -0.33 7.72 -1.71
CA THR A 131 -0.86 8.11 -3.04
C THR A 131 -1.31 6.93 -3.89
N GLY A 132 -1.15 5.70 -3.41
CA GLY A 132 -1.49 4.48 -4.14
C GLY A 132 -2.95 4.46 -4.61
N PRO A 133 -3.23 4.01 -5.86
CA PRO A 133 -4.57 4.09 -6.45
C PRO A 133 -5.60 3.17 -5.76
N ARG A 134 -5.14 2.17 -5.00
CA ARG A 134 -5.98 1.21 -4.26
C ARG A 134 -5.69 1.19 -2.75
N GLY A 135 -5.16 2.29 -2.21
CA GLY A 135 -4.71 2.36 -0.81
C GLY A 135 -3.28 1.86 -0.60
N ALA A 136 -2.96 1.48 0.65
CA ALA A 136 -1.61 1.05 1.03
C ALA A 136 -1.29 -0.31 0.39
N CYS A 137 -0.44 -0.31 -0.63
CA CYS A 137 -0.05 -1.53 -1.32
C CYS A 137 1.40 -1.43 -1.80
N HIS A 138 2.27 -2.29 -1.27
CA HIS A 138 3.70 -2.25 -1.60
C HIS A 138 3.94 -2.62 -3.07
N LEU A 139 3.16 -3.54 -3.65
CA LEU A 139 3.29 -3.89 -5.08
C LEU A 139 2.91 -2.77 -6.05
N LYS A 140 2.31 -1.66 -5.62
CA LYS A 140 2.05 -0.51 -6.51
C LYS A 140 3.21 0.47 -6.59
N GLY A 141 4.18 0.34 -5.70
CA GLY A 141 5.42 1.10 -5.70
C GLY A 141 6.27 0.58 -4.55
N ASP A 142 6.98 -0.53 -4.80
CA ASP A 142 7.86 -1.22 -3.84
C ASP A 142 9.19 -0.47 -3.73
N TYR A 143 9.11 0.84 -3.48
CA TYR A 143 10.25 1.75 -3.52
C TYR A 143 11.34 1.43 -2.49
N TYR A 144 11.01 0.67 -1.45
CA TYR A 144 12.02 0.13 -0.55
C TYR A 144 13.11 -0.65 -1.32
N MET A 145 12.78 -1.28 -2.45
CA MET A 145 13.75 -1.96 -3.32
C MET A 145 14.79 -0.99 -3.87
N VAL A 146 14.38 0.22 -4.26
CA VAL A 146 15.28 1.29 -4.71
C VAL A 146 16.11 1.80 -3.53
N ASP A 147 15.47 2.03 -2.39
CA ASP A 147 16.15 2.49 -1.17
C ASP A 147 17.18 1.48 -0.62
N ILE A 148 17.09 0.19 -0.96
CA ILE A 148 18.10 -0.85 -0.62
C ILE A 148 19.07 -1.18 -1.76
N GLY A 149 19.04 -0.43 -2.87
CA GLY A 149 20.07 -0.48 -3.91
C GLY A 149 19.61 -0.87 -5.32
N SER A 150 18.32 -1.16 -5.55
CA SER A 150 17.81 -1.37 -6.90
C SER A 150 17.79 -0.06 -7.70
N MET A 151 17.82 -0.15 -9.04
CA MET A 151 17.78 1.00 -9.93
C MET A 151 17.10 0.66 -11.26
N VAL A 152 16.56 1.69 -11.91
CA VAL A 152 16.04 1.63 -13.29
C VAL A 152 16.70 2.79 -14.04
N MET A 153 17.88 2.53 -14.58
CA MET A 153 18.75 3.58 -15.16
C MET A 153 18.08 4.28 -16.35
N GLU A 154 17.36 3.53 -17.18
CA GLU A 154 16.68 4.07 -18.36
C GLU A 154 15.58 5.09 -18.03
N LEU A 155 15.08 5.08 -16.78
CA LEU A 155 14.08 6.01 -16.27
C LEU A 155 14.66 6.99 -15.24
N GLY A 156 15.97 6.98 -15.03
CA GLY A 156 16.65 7.85 -14.06
C GLY A 156 16.24 7.57 -12.60
N ILE A 157 15.85 6.34 -12.28
CA ILE A 157 15.49 5.93 -10.91
C ILE A 157 16.73 5.32 -10.27
N LEU A 158 17.32 6.05 -9.33
CA LEU A 158 18.57 5.69 -8.66
C LEU A 158 18.35 5.55 -7.14
N PRO A 159 19.13 4.69 -6.46
CA PRO A 159 19.10 4.58 -5.00
C PRO A 159 19.54 5.88 -4.34
N GLY A 160 19.05 6.12 -3.12
CA GLY A 160 19.42 7.27 -2.30
C GLY A 160 19.14 6.99 -0.82
N ASP A 161 19.30 7.98 0.05
CA ASP A 161 19.04 7.81 1.48
C ASP A 161 17.56 7.46 1.75
N ARG A 162 17.32 6.30 2.36
CA ARG A 162 15.98 5.80 2.70
C ARG A 162 15.20 6.66 3.70
N HIS A 163 15.88 7.53 4.45
CA HIS A 163 15.30 8.45 5.43
C HIS A 163 15.29 9.92 4.96
N GLN A 164 15.43 10.17 3.65
CA GLN A 164 15.34 11.51 3.09
C GLN A 164 13.97 11.75 2.44
N SER A 165 13.27 12.80 2.87
CA SER A 165 11.99 13.23 2.27
C SER A 165 12.18 14.13 1.04
N GLN A 166 13.06 15.12 1.13
CA GLN A 166 13.29 16.09 0.04
C GLN A 166 13.85 15.38 -1.20
N GLY A 167 13.24 15.61 -2.35
CA GLY A 167 13.61 15.05 -3.65
C GLY A 167 13.27 13.57 -3.81
N LYS A 168 12.61 12.95 -2.82
CA LYS A 168 12.29 11.51 -2.84
C LYS A 168 11.01 11.22 -3.61
N ALA A 169 10.08 12.16 -3.67
CA ALA A 169 8.76 11.91 -4.23
C ALA A 169 8.77 11.73 -5.75
N GLU A 170 9.60 12.47 -6.48
CA GLU A 170 9.74 12.34 -7.93
C GLU A 170 10.20 10.93 -8.37
N PRO A 171 11.34 10.40 -7.89
CA PRO A 171 11.77 9.07 -8.30
C PRO A 171 10.80 7.99 -7.80
N ALA A 172 10.14 8.20 -6.64
CA ALA A 172 9.06 7.32 -6.18
C ALA A 172 7.85 7.32 -7.13
N ALA A 173 7.43 8.47 -7.66
CA ALA A 173 6.36 8.57 -8.64
C ALA A 173 6.73 7.90 -9.97
N LYS A 174 7.95 8.10 -10.46
CA LYS A 174 8.49 7.41 -11.65
C LYS A 174 8.49 5.90 -11.45
N TYR A 175 8.95 5.42 -10.30
CA TYR A 175 8.99 4.00 -9.98
C TYR A 175 7.58 3.42 -9.85
N GLN A 176 6.64 4.12 -9.21
CA GLN A 176 5.25 3.71 -9.13
C GLN A 176 4.62 3.52 -10.53
N ALA A 177 4.90 4.44 -11.47
CA ALA A 177 4.47 4.32 -12.86
C ALA A 177 5.12 3.12 -13.57
N TYR A 178 6.43 2.92 -13.38
CA TYR A 178 7.14 1.77 -13.93
C TYR A 178 6.58 0.43 -13.42
N ARG A 179 6.30 0.33 -12.12
CA ARG A 179 5.74 -0.90 -11.52
C ARG A 179 4.32 -1.17 -11.95
N ASP A 180 3.55 -0.14 -12.27
CA ASP A 180 2.19 -0.32 -12.78
C ASP A 180 2.17 -0.90 -14.21
N LEU A 181 3.23 -0.70 -15.00
CA LEU A 181 3.37 -1.34 -16.32
C LEU A 181 3.46 -2.86 -16.24
N PHE A 182 4.09 -3.41 -15.20
CA PHE A 182 4.17 -4.86 -15.02
C PHE A 182 2.77 -5.47 -14.95
N ASP A 183 1.81 -4.76 -14.33
CA ASP A 183 0.43 -5.23 -14.26
C ASP A 183 -0.25 -5.17 -15.64
N SER A 184 0.02 -4.11 -16.43
CA SER A 184 -0.53 -3.97 -17.78
C SER A 184 0.06 -4.98 -18.79
N MET A 185 1.32 -5.35 -18.62
CA MET A 185 2.00 -6.35 -19.46
C MET A 185 1.81 -7.79 -18.97
N LEU A 186 1.10 -7.99 -17.85
CA LEU A 186 0.95 -9.29 -17.18
C LEU A 186 2.30 -9.92 -16.81
N MET A 187 3.28 -9.08 -16.48
CA MET A 187 4.63 -9.49 -16.12
C MET A 187 4.78 -9.62 -14.60
N CYS A 188 5.39 -10.71 -14.15
CA CYS A 188 5.72 -10.89 -12.75
C CYS A 188 6.66 -9.76 -12.28
N LYS A 189 6.29 -9.12 -11.17
CA LYS A 189 7.06 -8.04 -10.55
C LYS A 189 8.43 -8.45 -10.00
N PHE A 190 8.65 -9.75 -9.80
CA PHE A 190 9.95 -10.33 -9.42
C PHE A 190 10.80 -10.72 -10.63
N ALA A 191 10.28 -10.61 -11.85
CA ALA A 191 11.07 -10.89 -13.03
C ALA A 191 12.16 -9.81 -13.18
N PRO A 192 13.44 -10.19 -13.28
CA PRO A 192 14.57 -9.26 -13.23
C PRO A 192 14.84 -8.61 -14.60
N TYR A 193 13.80 -8.07 -15.24
CA TYR A 193 13.91 -7.43 -16.54
C TYR A 193 14.16 -5.93 -16.41
N THR A 194 15.09 -5.43 -17.21
CA THR A 194 15.30 -3.98 -17.38
C THR A 194 14.18 -3.37 -18.22
N ALA A 195 14.05 -2.03 -18.17
CA ALA A 195 13.09 -1.33 -19.02
C ALA A 195 13.40 -1.54 -20.50
N THR A 196 14.69 -1.65 -20.86
CA THR A 196 15.13 -2.00 -22.22
C THR A 196 14.61 -3.38 -22.64
N GLN A 197 14.82 -4.42 -21.83
CA GLN A 197 14.36 -5.78 -22.14
C GLN A 197 12.83 -5.87 -22.26
N LEU A 198 12.10 -5.18 -21.37
CA LEU A 198 10.64 -5.09 -21.45
C LEU A 198 10.18 -4.45 -22.75
N THR A 199 10.87 -3.40 -23.19
CA THR A 199 10.60 -2.71 -24.46
C THR A 199 10.86 -3.61 -25.65
N GLU A 200 12.00 -4.31 -25.67
CA GLU A 200 12.36 -5.26 -26.74
C GLU A 200 11.34 -6.39 -26.86
N MET A 201 10.92 -6.97 -25.73
CA MET A 201 9.88 -8.01 -25.71
C MET A 201 8.55 -7.47 -26.23
N LEU A 202 8.13 -6.28 -25.79
CA LEU A 202 6.89 -5.66 -26.27
C LEU A 202 6.93 -5.46 -27.79
N ASN A 203 8.00 -4.83 -28.30
CA ASN A 203 8.17 -4.58 -29.73
C ASN A 203 8.21 -5.87 -30.56
N ALA A 204 8.87 -6.92 -30.07
CA ALA A 204 8.94 -8.20 -30.75
C ALA A 204 7.57 -8.89 -30.89
N VAL A 205 6.69 -8.73 -29.89
CA VAL A 205 5.35 -9.34 -29.90
C VAL A 205 4.35 -8.51 -30.72
N THR A 206 4.39 -7.19 -30.60
CA THR A 206 3.35 -6.31 -31.16
C THR A 206 3.73 -5.73 -32.53
N GLY A 207 5.01 -5.76 -32.89
CA GLY A 207 5.56 -5.03 -34.05
C GLY A 207 5.60 -3.51 -33.82
N TRP A 208 5.43 -3.03 -32.59
CA TRP A 208 5.56 -1.62 -32.26
C TRP A 208 7.03 -1.18 -32.25
N ASN A 209 7.24 0.14 -32.18
CA ASN A 209 8.56 0.75 -32.09
C ASN A 209 8.66 1.65 -30.85
N CYS A 210 8.36 1.07 -29.68
CA CYS A 210 8.44 1.77 -28.40
C CYS A 210 9.88 1.85 -27.90
N THR A 211 10.13 2.82 -27.03
CA THR A 211 11.35 3.03 -26.27
C THR A 211 11.07 2.87 -24.77
N PRO A 212 12.11 2.73 -23.92
CA PRO A 212 11.92 2.77 -22.46
C PRO A 212 11.22 4.05 -21.96
N ALA A 213 11.45 5.19 -22.62
CA ALA A 213 10.76 6.43 -22.29
C ALA A 213 9.24 6.34 -22.56
N ASP A 214 8.84 5.71 -23.67
CA ASP A 214 7.43 5.48 -23.99
C ASP A 214 6.75 4.58 -22.96
N LEU A 215 7.47 3.57 -22.44
CA LEU A 215 7.01 2.77 -21.31
C LEU A 215 6.76 3.66 -20.09
N GLY A 216 7.71 4.53 -19.73
CA GLY A 216 7.54 5.50 -18.64
C GLY A 216 6.27 6.36 -18.79
N THR A 217 6.04 6.91 -19.99
CA THR A 217 4.82 7.67 -20.31
C THR A 217 3.56 6.81 -20.22
N ALA A 218 3.58 5.56 -20.67
CA ALA A 218 2.45 4.65 -20.55
C ALA A 218 2.11 4.31 -19.10
N GLY A 219 3.11 4.15 -18.23
CA GLY A 219 2.91 3.96 -16.80
C GLY A 219 2.31 5.20 -16.15
N GLU A 220 2.78 6.39 -16.53
CA GLU A 220 2.23 7.65 -16.04
C GLU A 220 0.77 7.85 -16.48
N ARG A 221 0.44 7.53 -17.74
CA ARG A 221 -0.93 7.50 -18.25
C ARG A 221 -1.82 6.60 -17.40
N SER A 222 -1.37 5.38 -17.11
CA SER A 222 -2.13 4.41 -16.33
C SER A 222 -2.43 4.90 -14.90
N ILE A 223 -1.45 5.50 -14.23
CA ILE A 223 -1.65 6.10 -12.89
C ILE A 223 -2.65 7.25 -12.93
N ASN A 224 -2.59 8.12 -13.95
CA ASN A 224 -3.49 9.26 -14.06
C ASN A 224 -4.94 8.86 -14.39
N ILE A 225 -5.16 7.85 -15.22
CA ILE A 225 -6.51 7.29 -15.45
C ILE A 225 -7.09 6.76 -14.14
N LYS A 226 -6.33 5.95 -13.40
CA LYS A 226 -6.77 5.40 -12.10
C LYS A 226 -7.09 6.52 -11.11
N ARG A 227 -6.27 7.57 -11.06
CA ARG A 227 -6.52 8.73 -10.22
C ARG A 227 -7.81 9.44 -10.62
N ALA A 228 -8.02 9.71 -11.91
CA ALA A 228 -9.24 10.33 -12.41
C ALA A 228 -10.50 9.52 -12.05
N ILE A 229 -10.47 8.19 -12.21
CA ILE A 229 -11.54 7.29 -11.78
C ILE A 229 -11.80 7.47 -10.29
N SER A 230 -10.77 7.41 -9.45
CA SER A 230 -10.92 7.58 -8.01
C SER A 230 -11.48 8.96 -7.64
N ASN A 231 -11.06 10.04 -8.32
CA ASN A 231 -11.62 11.38 -8.10
C ASN A 231 -13.11 11.45 -8.47
N LYS A 232 -13.52 10.79 -9.56
CA LYS A 232 -14.95 10.69 -9.93
C LYS A 232 -15.76 9.92 -8.89
N LEU A 233 -15.14 8.96 -8.21
CA LEU A 233 -15.74 8.21 -7.11
C LEU A 233 -15.63 8.93 -5.75
N GLY A 234 -15.18 10.20 -5.73
CA GLY A 234 -15.15 11.05 -4.54
C GLY A 234 -13.80 11.10 -3.80
N LEU A 235 -12.75 10.47 -4.32
CA LEU A 235 -11.42 10.60 -3.74
C LEU A 235 -10.93 12.04 -3.87
N THR A 236 -10.37 12.58 -2.79
CA THR A 236 -9.72 13.90 -2.78
C THR A 236 -8.33 13.79 -2.18
N ARG A 237 -7.55 14.88 -2.26
CA ARG A 237 -6.24 15.00 -1.61
C ARG A 237 -6.26 14.71 -0.11
N LYS A 238 -7.41 14.82 0.56
CA LYS A 238 -7.54 14.53 2.01
C LYS A 238 -7.29 13.06 2.35
N GLU A 239 -7.52 12.16 1.39
CA GLU A 239 -7.33 10.72 1.55
C GLU A 239 -5.89 10.27 1.25
N ASP A 240 -5.04 11.16 0.74
CA ASP A 240 -3.61 10.87 0.52
C ASP A 240 -2.82 11.17 1.78
N LYS A 241 -3.01 10.34 2.81
CA LYS A 241 -2.33 10.45 4.11
C LYS A 241 -1.96 9.08 4.66
N LEU A 242 -1.05 9.07 5.62
CA LEU A 242 -0.80 7.93 6.51
C LEU A 242 -1.41 8.22 7.88
N PRO A 243 -2.01 7.22 8.55
CA PRO A 243 -2.49 7.38 9.92
C PRO A 243 -1.30 7.57 10.88
N ARG A 244 -1.54 8.26 12.00
CA ARG A 244 -0.51 8.56 13.02
C ARG A 244 0.32 7.34 13.41
N ILE A 245 -0.30 6.17 13.59
CA ILE A 245 0.40 4.94 13.98
C ILE A 245 1.52 4.52 13.01
N CYS A 246 1.41 4.89 11.72
CA CYS A 246 2.39 4.56 10.68
C CYS A 246 3.55 5.56 10.59
N ILE A 247 3.45 6.74 11.20
CA ILE A 247 4.44 7.82 11.06
C ILE A 247 4.94 8.35 12.41
N GLN A 248 4.35 7.95 13.53
CA GLN A 248 4.85 8.31 14.85
C GLN A 248 6.26 7.72 15.06
N PRO A 249 7.28 8.55 15.38
CA PRO A 249 8.63 8.07 15.61
C PRO A 249 8.69 6.97 16.67
N LEU A 250 9.52 5.97 16.42
CA LEU A 250 9.79 4.89 17.38
C LEU A 250 10.82 5.33 18.42
N ASN A 251 10.72 4.76 19.62
CA ASN A 251 11.64 4.99 20.73
C ASN A 251 12.81 3.97 20.76
N GLU A 252 12.76 2.92 19.94
CA GLU A 252 13.79 1.88 19.86
C GLU A 252 13.99 1.36 18.42
N GLY A 253 15.04 0.55 18.21
CA GLY A 253 15.36 -0.08 16.93
C GLY A 253 16.25 0.76 15.99
N SER A 254 16.37 0.32 14.74
CA SER A 254 17.25 0.97 13.75
C SER A 254 16.68 2.26 13.14
N THR A 255 15.42 2.57 13.43
CA THR A 255 14.66 3.73 12.90
C THR A 255 14.21 4.69 14.01
N VAL A 256 14.90 4.66 15.16
CA VAL A 256 14.63 5.58 16.28
C VAL A 256 14.58 7.03 15.82
N GLY A 257 13.54 7.73 16.24
CA GLY A 257 13.37 9.16 15.93
C GLY A 257 13.13 9.47 14.44
N LYS A 258 13.00 8.46 13.57
CA LYS A 258 12.74 8.66 12.15
C LYS A 258 11.24 8.72 11.87
N SER A 259 10.85 9.66 11.01
CA SER A 259 9.50 9.81 10.49
C SER A 259 9.55 10.55 9.15
N PRO A 260 8.77 10.12 8.14
CA PRO A 260 8.70 10.82 6.87
C PRO A 260 8.01 12.17 7.04
N ASP A 261 8.62 13.23 6.49
CA ASP A 261 7.91 14.50 6.27
C ASP A 261 6.91 14.33 5.11
N MET A 262 5.67 13.99 5.46
CA MET A 262 4.60 13.74 4.51
C MET A 262 4.16 15.01 3.75
N ASP A 263 4.29 16.20 4.34
CA ASP A 263 3.90 17.44 3.66
C ASP A 263 4.86 17.74 2.49
N THR A 264 6.17 17.65 2.75
CA THR A 264 7.20 17.76 1.70
C THR A 264 7.00 16.70 0.62
N LEU A 265 6.84 15.43 1.01
CA LEU A 265 6.66 14.33 0.06
C LEU A 265 5.41 14.51 -0.81
N LEU A 266 4.28 14.91 -0.23
CA LEU A 266 3.04 15.10 -0.98
C LEU A 266 3.15 16.29 -1.94
N LYS A 267 3.72 17.42 -1.50
CA LYS A 267 3.90 18.60 -2.36
C LYS A 267 4.74 18.30 -3.58
N GLU A 268 5.88 17.64 -3.38
CA GLU A 268 6.75 17.22 -4.48
C GLU A 268 6.07 16.21 -5.40
N TYR A 269 5.36 15.22 -4.83
CA TYR A 269 4.65 14.21 -5.60
C TYR A 269 3.58 14.84 -6.51
N TYR A 270 2.78 15.75 -5.96
CA TYR A 270 1.72 16.44 -6.69
C TYR A 270 2.27 17.36 -7.77
N ALA A 271 3.35 18.10 -7.45
CA ALA A 271 4.03 18.95 -8.42
C ALA A 271 4.57 18.12 -9.60
N PHE A 272 5.24 17.00 -9.31
CA PHE A 272 5.77 16.10 -10.35
C PHE A 272 4.65 15.51 -11.22
N ARG A 273 3.60 14.98 -10.59
CA ARG A 273 2.44 14.39 -11.29
C ARG A 273 1.58 15.41 -12.03
N LYS A 274 1.77 16.71 -11.77
CA LYS A 274 0.86 17.79 -12.17
C LYS A 274 -0.57 17.50 -11.72
N TRP A 275 -0.72 17.25 -10.42
CA TRP A 275 -2.02 17.11 -9.77
C TRP A 275 -2.36 18.39 -9.02
N ASP A 276 -3.62 18.81 -9.14
CA ASP A 276 -4.14 19.95 -8.40
C ASP A 276 -4.14 19.65 -6.89
N TRP A 277 -3.57 20.57 -6.11
CA TRP A 277 -3.35 20.37 -4.68
C TRP A 277 -4.66 20.31 -3.87
N GLU A 278 -5.66 21.11 -4.24
CA GLU A 278 -6.90 21.23 -3.49
C GLU A 278 -7.85 20.05 -3.77
N THR A 279 -8.07 19.76 -5.05
CA THR A 279 -8.99 18.71 -5.48
C THR A 279 -8.34 17.33 -5.51
N GLY A 280 -7.02 17.26 -5.70
CA GLY A 280 -6.29 16.03 -5.95
C GLY A 280 -6.49 15.46 -7.35
N LYS A 281 -7.11 16.20 -8.28
CA LYS A 281 -7.33 15.78 -9.67
C LYS A 281 -6.05 15.97 -10.50
N PRO A 282 -5.75 15.11 -11.47
CA PRO A 282 -4.79 15.44 -12.53
C PRO A 282 -5.24 16.69 -13.27
N THR A 283 -4.32 17.61 -13.59
CA THR A 283 -4.68 18.82 -14.34
C THR A 283 -5.14 18.48 -15.76
N LYS A 284 -5.98 19.36 -16.34
CA LYS A 284 -6.47 19.19 -17.72
C LYS A 284 -5.30 19.11 -18.71
N GLU A 285 -4.28 19.95 -18.52
CA GLU A 285 -3.09 20.00 -19.36
C GLU A 285 -2.30 18.69 -19.29
N LYS A 286 -2.15 18.11 -18.09
CA LYS A 286 -1.42 16.84 -17.94
C LYS A 286 -2.17 15.68 -18.57
N LEU A 287 -3.49 15.65 -18.47
CA LEU A 287 -4.30 14.61 -19.11
C LEU A 287 -4.18 14.69 -20.63
N VAL A 288 -4.27 15.88 -21.22
CA VAL A 288 -4.07 16.08 -22.67
C VAL A 288 -2.63 15.72 -23.09
N GLU A 289 -1.62 16.12 -22.31
CA GLU A 289 -0.21 15.74 -22.55
C GLU A 289 -0.03 14.21 -22.62
N LEU A 290 -0.77 13.46 -21.81
CA LEU A 290 -0.74 12.00 -21.78
C LEU A 290 -1.62 11.35 -22.86
N GLY A 291 -2.34 12.13 -23.69
CA GLY A 291 -3.28 11.63 -24.70
C GLY A 291 -4.59 11.09 -24.10
N LEU A 292 -5.07 11.72 -23.02
CA LEU A 292 -6.29 11.39 -22.28
C LEU A 292 -7.35 12.49 -22.41
N ASP A 293 -7.58 12.97 -23.63
CA ASP A 293 -8.52 14.08 -23.93
C ASP A 293 -9.95 13.79 -23.45
N ASP A 294 -10.40 12.54 -23.58
CA ASP A 294 -11.69 12.06 -23.11
C ASP A 294 -11.80 12.12 -21.59
N VAL A 295 -10.77 11.66 -20.86
CA VAL A 295 -10.68 11.76 -19.40
C VAL A 295 -10.59 13.22 -18.95
N ALA A 296 -9.85 14.06 -19.69
CA ALA A 296 -9.72 15.48 -19.41
C ALA A 296 -11.08 16.20 -19.49
N LYS A 297 -11.84 15.93 -20.56
CA LYS A 297 -13.20 16.43 -20.74
C LYS A 297 -14.14 15.92 -19.65
N ASP A 298 -14.08 14.63 -19.33
CA ASP A 298 -14.93 14.01 -18.33
C ASP A 298 -14.69 14.53 -16.90
N LEU A 299 -13.43 14.83 -16.54
CA LEU A 299 -13.05 15.26 -15.20
C LEU A 299 -13.22 16.78 -14.95
N TRP A 300 -13.13 17.58 -16.02
CA TRP A 300 -13.08 19.05 -15.94
C TRP A 300 -14.16 19.81 -16.72
N GLY A 301 -14.90 19.15 -17.64
CA GLY A 301 -15.79 19.83 -18.58
C GLY A 301 -15.09 20.14 -19.91
#